data_AF-A0A7S2FLV0-F1
#
_entry.id   AF-A0A7S2FLV0-F1
#
_cell.length_a   1.000
_cell.length_b   1.000
_cell.length_c   1.000
_cell.angle_alpha   90.00
_cell.angle_beta   90.00
_cell.angle_gamma   90.00
#
_symmetry.space_group_name_H-M   'P 1'
#
loop_
_entity.id
_entity.type
_entity.pdbx_description
1 polymer ?
#
loop_
_entity_poly.entity_id
_entity_poly.type
_entity_poly.pdbx_seq_one_letter_code
_entity_poly.pdbx_strand_id
1 'polypeptide(L)'
;ATIAANRSVKVASAFCESNTLIGKILAMVAENRDVKGILHEVLGVDGCHLSVRSAMTYCRRNEVVSFFTLSKRALAAAGDIIIGYQLKNDPSDLRLNPPDKHVAHVWNAD
;
A
#
# COMPACT_ATOMS: atom_id res chain seq x y z
N ALA A 1 -32.00 -3.67 -11.08
CA ALA A 1 -32.79 -2.51 -10.62
C ALA A 1 -31.96 -1.65 -9.67
N THR A 2 -31.51 -0.50 -10.17
CA THR A 2 -31.46 0.80 -9.47
C THR A 2 -30.70 0.95 -8.15
N ILE A 3 -29.37 0.71 -8.14
CA ILE A 3 -28.46 1.35 -7.15
C ILE A 3 -27.22 1.96 -7.86
N ALA A 4 -27.33 2.26 -9.16
CA ALA A 4 -26.35 3.09 -9.82
C ALA A 4 -26.80 4.55 -9.71
N ALA A 5 -26.00 5.37 -9.02
CA ALA A 5 -26.06 6.85 -9.00
C ALA A 5 -26.83 7.55 -7.87
N ASN A 6 -26.80 7.06 -6.63
CA ASN A 6 -27.18 7.91 -5.48
C ASN A 6 -25.92 8.45 -4.77
N ARG A 7 -25.57 9.71 -5.04
CA ARG A 7 -24.37 10.40 -4.51
C ARG A 7 -24.33 10.38 -2.97
N SER A 8 -25.50 10.43 -2.33
CA SER A 8 -25.68 10.36 -0.88
C SER A 8 -25.21 9.03 -0.28
N VAL A 9 -25.39 7.92 -0.99
CA VAL A 9 -24.99 6.58 -0.52
C VAL A 9 -23.47 6.38 -0.62
N LYS A 10 -22.81 6.94 -1.66
CA LYS A 10 -21.34 6.93 -1.75
C LYS A 10 -20.69 7.72 -0.62
N VAL A 11 -21.25 8.88 -0.27
CA VAL A 11 -20.76 9.72 0.83
C VAL A 11 -20.95 9.00 2.17
N ALA A 12 -22.13 8.43 2.43
CA ALA A 12 -22.37 7.63 3.63
C ALA A 12 -21.47 6.38 3.73
N SER A 13 -21.19 5.72 2.59
CA SER A 13 -20.25 4.59 2.52
C SER A 13 -18.83 5.01 2.89
N ALA A 14 -18.35 6.16 2.40
CA ALA A 14 -17.03 6.70 2.74
C ALA A 14 -16.91 7.03 4.24
N PHE A 15 -17.99 7.51 4.87
CA PHE A 15 -18.02 7.74 6.32
C PHE A 15 -18.07 6.44 7.14
N CYS A 16 -18.83 5.44 6.71
CA CYS A 16 -18.86 4.12 7.36
C CYS A 16 -17.51 3.41 7.27
N GLU A 17 -16.83 3.54 6.13
CA GLU A 17 -15.47 3.07 5.91
C GLU A 17 -14.46 3.77 6.84
N SER A 18 -14.61 5.08 7.05
CA SER A 18 -13.80 5.85 8.00
C SER A 18 -13.97 5.39 9.45
N ASN A 19 -15.22 5.14 9.90
CA ASN A 19 -15.48 4.64 11.25
C ASN A 19 -14.95 3.22 11.47
N THR A 20 -15.03 2.36 10.44
CA THR A 20 -14.44 1.02 10.47
C THR A 20 -12.91 1.10 10.57
N LEU A 21 -12.30 2.02 9.83
CA LEU A 21 -10.86 2.27 9.90
C LEU A 21 -10.43 2.75 11.30
N ILE A 22 -11.14 3.71 11.88
CA ILE A 22 -10.89 4.19 13.25
C ILE A 22 -11.04 3.05 14.25
N GLY A 23 -12.08 2.23 14.14
CA GLY A 23 -12.28 1.06 15.00
C GLY A 23 -11.13 0.06 14.92
N LYS A 24 -10.62 -0.21 13.71
CA LYS A 24 -9.44 -1.07 13.50
C LYS A 24 -8.17 -0.46 14.09
N ILE A 25 -7.97 0.85 13.93
CA ILE A 25 -6.84 1.57 14.54
C ILE A 25 -6.89 1.48 16.07
N LEU A 26 -8.06 1.71 16.67
CA LEU A 26 -8.24 1.61 18.12
C LEU A 26 -7.95 0.20 18.63
N ALA A 27 -8.39 -0.83 17.90
CA ALA A 27 -8.09 -2.23 18.24
C ALA A 27 -6.57 -2.50 18.18
N MET A 28 -5.88 -2.06 17.12
CA MET A 28 -4.42 -2.22 17.00
C MET A 28 -3.65 -1.53 18.13
N VAL A 29 -4.05 -0.30 18.50
CA VAL A 29 -3.41 0.44 19.60
C VAL A 29 -3.75 -0.15 20.97
N ALA A 30 -4.96 -0.69 21.14
CA ALA A 30 -5.36 -1.39 22.36
C ALA A 30 -4.57 -2.69 22.56
N GLU A 31 -4.25 -3.40 21.47
CA GLU A 31 -3.41 -4.61 21.49
C GLU A 31 -1.95 -4.28 21.79
N ASN A 32 -1.40 -3.23 21.16
CA ASN A 32 -0.05 -2.76 21.44
C ASN A 32 0.06 -1.23 21.37
N ARG A 33 0.39 -0.61 22.51
CA ARG A 33 0.53 0.85 22.63
C ARG A 33 1.64 1.44 21.76
N ASP A 34 2.65 0.66 21.38
CA ASP A 34 3.77 1.11 20.54
C ASP A 34 3.30 1.38 19.10
N VAL A 35 2.22 0.71 18.66
CA VAL A 35 1.61 0.91 17.33
C VAL A 35 1.07 2.33 17.18
N LYS A 36 0.72 3.01 18.29
CA LYS A 36 0.26 4.40 18.26
C LYS A 36 1.30 5.33 17.64
N GLY A 37 2.58 5.17 18.00
CA GLY A 37 3.66 6.01 17.46
C GLY A 37 3.86 5.77 15.96
N ILE A 38 3.81 4.51 15.53
CA ILE A 38 3.92 4.14 14.12
C ILE A 38 2.76 4.74 13.30
N LEU A 39 1.52 4.61 13.80
CA LEU A 39 0.35 5.16 13.12
C LEU A 39 0.36 6.68 13.09
N HIS A 40 0.84 7.33 14.15
CA HIS A 40 1.02 8.78 14.17
C HIS A 40 1.98 9.22 13.06
N GLU A 41 3.06 8.49 12.85
CA GLU A 41 4.06 8.87 11.84
C GLU A 41 3.66 8.54 10.41
N VAL A 42 2.77 7.57 10.21
CA VAL A 42 2.28 7.18 8.87
C VAL A 42 1.02 7.97 8.47
N LEU A 43 0.18 8.35 9.43
CA LEU A 43 -1.09 9.06 9.19
C LEU A 43 -1.04 10.53 9.60
N GLY A 44 0.03 10.97 10.24
CA GLY A 44 0.26 12.34 10.65
C GLY A 44 0.49 13.30 9.48
N VAL A 45 0.38 14.59 9.75
CA VAL A 45 0.66 15.67 8.78
C VAL A 45 2.16 15.73 8.46
N ASP A 46 2.99 15.41 9.45
CA ASP A 46 4.44 15.34 9.36
C ASP A 46 4.88 13.88 9.61
N GLY A 47 5.70 13.30 8.74
CA GLY A 47 6.19 11.93 8.92
C GLY A 47 6.36 11.14 7.61
N CYS A 48 6.23 9.81 7.74
CA CYS A 48 6.33 8.87 6.62
C CYS A 48 5.04 8.89 5.78
N HIS A 49 5.18 8.81 4.46
CA HIS A 49 4.04 8.77 3.56
C HIS A 49 3.96 7.45 2.80
N LEU A 50 2.77 6.85 2.78
CA LEU A 50 2.47 5.67 1.97
C LEU A 50 2.00 6.13 0.58
N SER A 51 2.78 5.81 -0.45
CA SER A 51 2.45 6.12 -1.85
C SER A 51 2.63 4.91 -2.76
N VAL A 52 1.76 4.81 -3.77
CA VAL A 52 1.90 3.82 -4.85
C VAL A 52 2.72 4.46 -5.97
N ARG A 53 3.82 3.80 -6.36
CA ARG A 53 4.74 4.28 -7.41
C ARG A 53 4.89 3.23 -8.50
N SER A 54 5.19 3.69 -9.72
CA SER A 54 5.45 2.80 -10.84
C SER A 54 6.72 1.99 -10.60
N ALA A 55 6.66 0.67 -10.82
CA ALA A 55 7.82 -0.22 -10.75
C ALA A 55 8.96 0.20 -11.68
N MET A 56 8.65 0.87 -12.80
CA MET A 56 9.64 1.41 -13.73
C MET A 56 10.62 2.41 -13.09
N THR A 57 10.28 2.97 -11.93
CA THR A 57 11.17 3.84 -11.15
C THR A 57 12.38 3.07 -10.58
N TYR A 58 12.21 1.76 -10.34
CA TYR A 58 13.19 0.94 -9.62
C TYR A 58 13.74 -0.25 -10.45
N CYS A 59 13.12 -0.57 -11.59
CA CYS A 59 13.57 -1.62 -12.51
C CYS A 59 13.57 -1.18 -13.98
N ARG A 60 14.43 -1.78 -14.80
CA ARG A 60 14.51 -1.57 -16.25
C ARG A 60 13.42 -2.36 -16.98
N ARG A 61 13.10 -1.95 -18.22
CA ARG A 61 12.09 -2.63 -19.07
C ARG A 61 12.42 -4.12 -19.23
N ASN A 62 11.43 -4.99 -18.98
CA ASN A 62 11.53 -6.45 -19.05
C ASN A 62 12.61 -7.06 -18.16
N GLU A 63 13.00 -6.36 -17.09
CA GLU A 63 14.00 -6.87 -16.15
C GLU A 63 13.39 -7.90 -15.20
N VAL A 64 14.05 -9.04 -15.05
CA VAL A 64 13.67 -10.11 -14.13
C VAL A 64 14.43 -9.92 -12.82
N VAL A 65 13.75 -9.40 -11.79
CA VAL A 65 14.35 -9.15 -10.47
C VAL A 65 13.43 -9.61 -9.35
N SER A 66 14.01 -9.95 -8.20
CA SER A 66 13.25 -10.29 -7.01
C SER A 66 12.68 -9.05 -6.32
N PHE A 67 11.65 -9.22 -5.49
CA PHE A 67 11.12 -8.14 -4.65
C PHE A 67 12.24 -7.54 -3.77
N PHE A 68 13.12 -8.38 -3.20
CA PHE A 68 14.26 -7.89 -2.40
C PHE A 68 15.21 -7.01 -3.19
N THR A 69 15.50 -7.36 -4.44
CA THR A 69 16.35 -6.55 -5.31
C THR A 69 15.70 -5.19 -5.56
N LEU A 70 14.38 -5.17 -5.81
CA LEU A 70 13.61 -3.94 -5.99
C LEU A 70 13.63 -3.08 -4.72
N SER A 71 13.39 -3.67 -3.55
CA SER A 71 13.41 -2.98 -2.25
C SER A 71 14.78 -2.35 -1.97
N LYS A 72 15.88 -3.07 -2.25
CA LYS A 72 17.23 -2.52 -2.07
C LYS A 72 17.49 -1.32 -2.98
N ARG A 73 17.01 -1.37 -4.22
CA ARG A 73 17.16 -0.25 -5.17
C ARG A 73 16.34 0.96 -4.77
N ALA A 74 15.10 0.76 -4.35
CA ALA A 74 14.23 1.84 -3.88
C ALA A 74 14.83 2.55 -2.65
N LEU A 75 15.36 1.77 -1.71
CA LEU A 75 16.05 2.30 -0.54
C LEU A 75 17.30 3.10 -0.95
N ALA A 76 18.12 2.57 -1.86
CA ALA A 76 19.36 3.23 -2.28
C ALA A 76 19.13 4.49 -3.14
N ALA A 77 18.09 4.49 -3.97
CA ALA A 77 17.85 5.57 -4.93
C ALA A 77 17.01 6.73 -4.35
N ALA A 78 16.01 6.40 -3.51
CA ALA A 78 15.01 7.35 -3.05
C ALA A 78 14.80 7.33 -1.52
N GLY A 79 15.46 6.42 -0.79
CA GLY A 79 15.16 6.19 0.62
C GLY A 79 13.82 5.50 0.87
N ASP A 80 13.20 4.98 -0.19
CA ASP A 80 11.86 4.40 -0.13
C ASP A 80 11.88 2.98 0.43
N ILE A 81 10.93 2.67 1.31
CA ILE A 81 10.72 1.31 1.84
C ILE A 81 9.55 0.67 1.08
N ILE A 82 9.85 -0.27 0.19
CA ILE A 82 8.81 -1.05 -0.48
C ILE A 82 8.23 -2.07 0.48
N ILE A 83 6.95 -1.92 0.80
CA ILE A 83 6.19 -2.84 1.67
C ILE A 83 5.31 -3.83 0.91
N GLY A 84 5.10 -3.62 -0.39
CA GLY A 84 4.21 -4.44 -1.20
C GLY A 84 4.14 -3.98 -2.65
N TYR A 85 3.25 -4.60 -3.42
CA TYR A 85 2.97 -4.23 -4.80
C TYR A 85 1.50 -4.46 -5.14
N GLN A 86 1.06 -3.86 -6.25
CA GLN A 86 -0.28 -4.00 -6.80
C GLN A 86 -0.14 -4.24 -8.30
N LEU A 87 -0.94 -5.16 -8.84
CA LEU A 87 -0.94 -5.41 -10.28
C LEU A 87 -1.73 -4.32 -11.00
N LYS A 88 -1.19 -3.81 -12.10
CA LYS A 88 -1.83 -2.75 -12.91
C LYS A 88 -3.23 -3.14 -13.38
N ASN A 89 -3.44 -4.41 -13.71
CA ASN A 89 -4.69 -4.94 -14.23
C ASN A 89 -5.68 -5.34 -13.12
N ASP A 90 -5.24 -5.37 -11.86
CA ASP A 90 -6.10 -5.72 -10.73
C ASP A 90 -5.76 -4.85 -9.51
N PRO A 91 -6.39 -3.66 -9.40
CA PRO A 91 -6.24 -2.81 -8.21
C PRO A 91 -6.76 -3.45 -6.93
N SER A 92 -7.60 -4.50 -7.00
CA SER A 92 -8.07 -5.19 -5.81
C SER A 92 -7.03 -6.17 -5.25
N ASP A 93 -6.07 -6.62 -6.08
CA ASP A 93 -4.94 -7.47 -5.68
C ASP A 93 -3.76 -6.63 -5.17
N LEU A 94 -3.98 -5.91 -4.06
CA LEU A 94 -2.91 -5.26 -3.31
C LEU A 94 -2.24 -6.27 -2.38
N ARG A 95 -0.97 -6.59 -2.65
CA ARG A 95 -0.18 -7.54 -1.86
C ARG A 95 0.83 -6.80 -0.99
N LEU A 96 0.49 -6.64 0.28
CA LEU A 96 1.43 -6.19 1.30
C LEU A 96 2.22 -7.39 1.81
N ASN A 97 3.53 -7.19 2.00
CA ASN A 97 4.47 -8.19 2.49
C ASN A 97 4.37 -9.53 1.74
N PRO A 98 4.66 -9.57 0.42
CA PRO A 98 4.50 -10.79 -0.37
C PRO A 98 5.35 -11.94 0.20
N PRO A 99 4.86 -13.19 0.20
CA PRO A 99 5.59 -14.33 0.76
C PRO A 99 6.84 -14.68 -0.05
N ASP A 100 6.75 -14.58 -1.38
CA ASP A 100 7.77 -15.05 -2.32
C ASP A 100 8.79 -13.96 -2.70
N LYS A 101 9.31 -13.21 -1.71
CA LYS A 101 10.15 -12.02 -1.95
C LYS A 101 11.44 -12.28 -2.75
N HIS A 102 11.91 -13.53 -2.72
CA HIS A 102 13.12 -13.99 -3.38
C HIS A 102 12.89 -14.41 -4.83
N VAL A 103 11.64 -14.72 -5.20
CA VAL A 103 11.28 -15.14 -6.55
C VAL A 103 11.37 -13.93 -7.48
N ALA A 104 12.04 -14.13 -8.60
CA ALA A 104 12.22 -13.08 -9.59
C ALA A 104 11.01 -12.98 -10.52
N HIS A 105 10.54 -11.77 -10.72
CA HIS A 105 9.40 -11.45 -11.58
C HIS A 105 9.74 -10.30 -12.52
N VAL A 106 8.97 -10.19 -13.61
CA VAL A 106 8.97 -9.01 -14.47
C VAL A 106 7.97 -8.01 -13.89
N TRP A 107 8.46 -6.90 -13.37
CA TRP A 107 7.63 -5.92 -12.65
C TRP A 107 6.98 -4.85 -13.53
N ASN A 108 7.36 -4.82 -14.80
CA ASN A 108 6.87 -3.85 -15.79
C ASN A 108 6.38 -4.52 -17.07
N ALA A 109 5.84 -5.73 -16.95
CA ALA A 109 5.05 -6.30 -18.02
C ALA A 109 3.80 -5.42 -18.22
N ASP A 110 3.54 -5.07 -19.48
CA ASP A 110 2.50 -4.10 -19.89
C ASP A 110 1.08 -4.45 -19.42
#